data_AF-A0A0F8Y1N6-F1
#
_entry.id   AF-A0A0F8Y1N6-F1
#
_cell.length_a   1.000
_cell.length_b   1.000
_cell.length_c   1.000
_cell.angle_alpha   90.00
_cell.angle_beta   90.00
_cell.angle_gamma   90.00
#
_symmetry.space_group_name_H-M   'P 1'
#
loop_
_entity.id
_entity.type
_entity.pdbx_description
1 polymer ?
#
loop_
_entity_poly.entity_id
_entity_poly.type
_entity_poly.pdbx_seq_one_letter_code
_entity_poly.pdbx_strand_id
1 'polypeptide(L)'
;MAYADSLDFVGKNARQRKVREMRQDTREPDAVTFNLLTGMGYTVDRHAMLIGDYGWDLREESWLRAMGYVVFTLERKTLADLRDVERLRKQLLNMTKANLTAHGTDQAFFIAMIEHAFDTDRKRRWPEESILNAELSIQLGGVRVTRCGGNDVAGRLDSLWKWSQKRTHQLAGGD
;
A
#
# COMPACT_ATOMS: atom_id res chain seq x y z
N MET A 1 -18.52 -0.86 -46.62
CA MET A 1 -17.64 -1.02 -45.44
C MET A 1 -18.52 -0.97 -44.21
N ALA A 2 -18.59 -2.08 -43.48
CA ALA A 2 -19.67 -2.39 -42.56
C ALA A 2 -19.54 -1.67 -41.21
N TYR A 3 -20.67 -1.20 -40.70
CA TYR A 3 -20.94 -0.67 -39.35
C TYR A 3 -20.57 -1.62 -38.18
N ALA A 4 -19.91 -2.75 -38.46
CA ALA A 4 -19.54 -3.76 -37.48
C ALA A 4 -18.21 -3.42 -36.75
N ASP A 5 -17.31 -2.66 -37.39
CA ASP A 5 -16.00 -2.33 -36.80
C ASP A 5 -16.07 -1.22 -35.74
N SER A 6 -17.19 -0.48 -35.65
CA SER A 6 -17.37 0.57 -34.64
C SER A 6 -18.02 0.08 -33.33
N LEU A 7 -18.56 -1.14 -33.30
CA LEU A 7 -19.17 -1.73 -32.09
C LEU A 7 -18.17 -2.52 -31.23
N ASP A 8 -17.01 -2.88 -31.78
CA ASP A 8 -16.01 -3.71 -31.09
C ASP A 8 -15.13 -2.92 -30.09
N PHE A 9 -15.12 -1.58 -30.15
CA PHE A 9 -14.40 -0.75 -29.17
C PHE A 9 -15.04 -0.74 -27.78
N VAL A 10 -16.37 -0.89 -27.69
CA VAL A 10 -17.09 -0.96 -26.40
C VAL A 10 -16.95 -2.36 -25.78
N GLY A 11 -17.02 -3.41 -26.60
CA GLY A 11 -16.85 -4.80 -26.16
C GLY A 11 -15.43 -5.16 -25.72
N LYS A 12 -14.40 -4.56 -26.35
CA LYS A 12 -12.98 -4.76 -25.95
C LYS A 12 -12.60 -4.01 -24.67
N ASN A 13 -13.20 -2.85 -24.39
CA ASN A 13 -13.07 -2.19 -23.09
C ASN A 13 -13.83 -2.95 -21.97
N ALA A 14 -14.91 -3.65 -22.34
CA ALA A 14 -15.70 -4.49 -21.45
C ALA A 14 -15.21 -5.94 -21.31
N ARG A 15 -14.10 -6.34 -21.98
CA ARG A 15 -13.24 -7.43 -21.51
C ARG A 15 -12.54 -6.93 -20.23
N GLN A 16 -13.37 -6.88 -19.21
CA GLN A 16 -13.26 -6.27 -17.90
C GLN A 16 -11.82 -6.34 -17.40
N ARG A 17 -11.09 -5.21 -17.48
CA ARG A 17 -9.94 -5.00 -16.58
C ARG A 17 -10.48 -5.27 -15.18
N LYS A 18 -9.98 -6.31 -14.51
CA LYS A 18 -10.34 -6.59 -13.11
C LYS A 18 -10.26 -5.27 -12.35
N VAL A 19 -11.37 -4.85 -11.76
CA VAL A 19 -11.50 -3.51 -11.15
C VAL A 19 -10.38 -3.38 -10.11
N ARG A 20 -9.60 -2.30 -10.24
CA ARG A 20 -8.49 -2.02 -9.33
C ARG A 20 -9.01 -1.08 -8.26
N GLU A 21 -9.58 -1.66 -7.22
CA GLU A 21 -10.16 -0.89 -6.13
C GLU A 21 -9.11 -0.66 -5.04
N MET A 22 -9.06 0.57 -4.54
CA MET A 22 -8.23 0.98 -3.43
C MET A 22 -9.02 1.90 -2.53
N ARG A 23 -8.82 1.78 -1.23
CA ARG A 23 -9.37 2.62 -0.19
C ARG A 23 -8.27 3.56 0.28
N GLN A 24 -8.61 4.82 0.50
CA GLN A 24 -7.70 5.83 1.03
C GLN A 24 -8.35 6.50 2.24
N ASP A 25 -7.59 6.62 3.33
CA ASP A 25 -8.05 7.30 4.52
C ASP A 25 -8.33 8.78 4.26
N THR A 26 -9.46 9.29 4.75
CA THR A 26 -9.82 10.72 4.58
C THR A 26 -8.85 11.71 5.21
N ARG A 27 -8.09 11.30 6.23
CA ARG A 27 -7.09 12.14 6.91
C ARG A 27 -5.77 12.19 6.16
N GLU A 28 -5.55 11.30 5.19
CA GLU A 28 -4.37 11.32 4.33
C GLU A 28 -4.53 12.43 3.27
N PRO A 29 -3.79 13.55 3.37
CA PRO A 29 -3.96 14.70 2.49
C PRO A 29 -3.08 14.54 1.24
N ASP A 30 -3.38 13.54 0.40
CA ASP A 30 -2.57 13.23 -0.78
C ASP A 30 -3.36 13.23 -2.09
N ALA A 31 -3.66 14.43 -2.58
CA ALA A 31 -4.36 14.64 -3.85
C ALA A 31 -3.50 14.25 -5.07
N VAL A 32 -2.17 14.34 -4.96
CA VAL A 32 -1.26 13.98 -6.06
C VAL A 32 -1.29 12.48 -6.30
N THR A 33 -1.11 11.69 -5.24
CA THR A 33 -1.20 10.23 -5.32
C THR A 33 -2.58 9.78 -5.77
N PHE A 34 -3.66 10.40 -5.26
CA PHE A 34 -5.02 10.11 -5.73
C PHE A 34 -5.19 10.29 -7.24
N ASN A 35 -4.73 11.43 -7.78
CA ASN A 35 -4.82 11.73 -9.22
C ASN A 35 -3.99 10.75 -10.05
N LEU A 36 -2.78 10.41 -9.59
CA LEU A 36 -1.92 9.45 -10.27
C LEU A 36 -2.55 8.05 -10.29
N LEU A 37 -3.06 7.56 -9.15
CA LEU A 37 -3.75 6.27 -9.07
C LEU A 37 -4.97 6.21 -9.98
N THR A 38 -5.78 7.28 -10.01
CA THR A 38 -6.92 7.39 -10.93
C THR A 38 -6.46 7.31 -12.39
N GLY A 39 -5.40 8.02 -12.75
CA GLY A 39 -4.78 7.95 -14.08
C GLY A 39 -4.21 6.57 -14.43
N MET A 40 -3.79 5.80 -13.42
CA MET A 40 -3.36 4.40 -13.56
C MET A 40 -4.53 3.40 -13.66
N GLY A 41 -5.78 3.88 -13.61
CA GLY A 41 -7.00 3.10 -13.75
C GLY A 41 -7.50 2.46 -12.45
N TYR A 42 -7.13 3.02 -11.29
CA TYR A 42 -7.70 2.65 -10.01
C TYR A 42 -9.02 3.39 -9.75
N THR A 43 -9.97 2.69 -9.14
CA THR A 43 -11.10 3.30 -8.45
C THR A 43 -10.70 3.49 -7.00
N VAL A 44 -10.52 4.75 -6.57
CA VAL A 44 -10.09 5.08 -5.21
C VAL A 44 -11.29 5.57 -4.40
N ASP A 45 -11.71 4.80 -3.40
CA ASP A 45 -12.74 5.18 -2.44
C ASP A 45 -12.13 5.86 -1.21
N ARG A 46 -12.72 6.97 -0.76
CA ARG A 46 -12.21 7.75 0.37
C ARG A 46 -13.16 7.65 1.55
N HIS A 47 -12.70 7.06 2.65
CA HIS A 47 -13.47 6.99 3.90
C HIS A 47 -12.54 7.04 5.12
N ALA A 48 -13.11 7.23 6.30
CA ALA A 48 -12.34 7.16 7.54
C ALA A 48 -11.99 5.69 7.83
N MET A 49 -10.69 5.37 7.79
CA MET A 49 -10.16 4.05 8.11
C MET A 49 -9.79 4.01 9.60
N LEU A 50 -10.04 2.88 10.26
CA LEU A 50 -9.61 2.71 11.65
C LEU A 50 -8.08 2.58 11.77
N ILE A 51 -7.45 2.00 10.75
CA ILE A 51 -6.02 1.68 10.68
C ILE A 51 -5.55 1.84 9.24
N GLY A 52 -4.36 2.41 9.03
CA GLY A 52 -3.76 2.56 7.71
C GLY A 52 -4.27 3.77 6.96
N ASP A 53 -3.47 4.18 5.98
CA ASP A 53 -3.77 5.28 5.07
C ASP A 53 -4.29 4.77 3.72
N TYR A 54 -3.95 3.53 3.36
CA TYR A 54 -4.40 2.85 2.16
C TYR A 54 -4.80 1.41 2.43
N GLY A 55 -5.74 0.86 1.66
CA GLY A 55 -6.07 -0.55 1.76
C GLY A 55 -6.87 -1.10 0.58
N TRP A 56 -6.91 -2.41 0.43
CA TRP A 56 -7.69 -3.08 -0.62
C TRP A 56 -7.96 -4.53 -0.26
N ASP A 57 -8.97 -5.12 -0.88
CA ASP A 57 -9.30 -6.54 -0.67
C ASP A 57 -8.38 -7.45 -1.45
N LEU A 58 -8.01 -8.57 -0.84
CA LEU A 58 -7.21 -9.61 -1.48
C LEU A 58 -8.14 -10.56 -2.24
N ARG A 59 -7.80 -10.82 -3.51
CA ARG A 59 -8.51 -11.81 -4.32
C ARG A 59 -8.51 -13.18 -3.66
N GLU A 60 -9.59 -13.91 -3.83
CA GLU A 60 -9.74 -15.29 -3.34
C GLU A 60 -8.60 -16.20 -3.80
N GLU A 61 -8.17 -16.04 -5.05
CA GLU A 61 -7.06 -16.81 -5.61
C GLU A 61 -5.65 -16.36 -5.17
N SER A 62 -5.53 -15.26 -4.41
CA SER A 62 -4.22 -14.70 -4.07
C SER A 62 -3.49 -15.59 -3.06
N TRP A 63 -2.15 -15.64 -3.18
CA TRP A 63 -1.32 -16.37 -2.24
C TRP A 63 -1.48 -15.86 -0.81
N LEU A 64 -1.61 -14.54 -0.63
CA LEU A 64 -1.85 -13.96 0.70
C LEU A 64 -3.18 -14.41 1.31
N ARG A 65 -4.22 -14.61 0.49
CA ARG A 65 -5.51 -15.13 0.98
C ARG A 65 -5.45 -16.60 1.37
N ALA A 66 -4.68 -17.41 0.65
CA ALA A 66 -4.35 -18.77 1.09
C ALA A 66 -3.58 -18.80 2.43
N MET A 67 -2.85 -17.72 2.76
CA MET A 67 -2.17 -17.55 4.06
C MET A 67 -3.08 -16.98 5.16
N GLY A 68 -4.38 -16.80 4.91
CA GLY A 68 -5.37 -16.30 5.88
C GLY A 68 -5.59 -14.78 5.86
N TYR A 69 -4.98 -14.04 4.92
CA TYR A 69 -5.18 -12.60 4.81
C TYR A 69 -6.32 -12.24 3.86
N VAL A 70 -7.26 -11.42 4.29
CA VAL A 70 -8.40 -11.00 3.44
C VAL A 70 -8.27 -9.58 2.91
N VAL A 71 -7.56 -8.73 3.63
CA VAL A 71 -7.37 -7.30 3.32
C VAL A 71 -5.89 -6.98 3.37
N PHE A 72 -5.46 -6.11 2.48
CA PHE A 72 -4.17 -5.46 2.54
C PHE A 72 -4.33 -4.06 3.14
N THR A 73 -3.46 -3.68 4.08
CA THR A 73 -3.48 -2.36 4.70
C THR A 73 -2.08 -1.78 4.76
N LEU A 74 -1.96 -0.51 4.40
CA LEU A 74 -0.70 0.21 4.35
C LEU A 74 -0.81 1.50 5.16
N GLU A 75 0.16 1.71 6.04
CA GLU A 75 0.38 2.98 6.73
C GLU A 75 1.59 3.67 6.10
N ARG A 76 1.44 4.93 5.69
CA ARG A 76 2.52 5.78 5.20
C ARG A 76 3.21 6.46 6.39
N LYS A 77 4.54 6.47 6.36
CA LYS A 77 5.37 7.24 7.31
C LYS A 77 6.40 8.05 6.57
N THR A 78 6.49 9.32 6.91
CA THR A 78 7.55 10.21 6.44
C THR A 78 8.77 10.10 7.35
N LEU A 79 9.93 10.60 6.90
CA LEU A 79 11.10 10.71 7.78
C LEU A 79 10.88 11.62 8.98
N ALA A 80 9.97 12.59 8.89
CA ALA A 80 9.60 13.43 10.02
C ALA A 80 8.90 12.60 11.11
N ASP A 81 8.05 11.66 10.73
CA ASP A 81 7.36 10.76 11.67
C ASP A 81 8.34 9.84 12.40
N LEU A 82 9.42 9.41 11.73
CA LEU A 82 10.44 8.54 12.31
C LEU A 82 11.31 9.24 13.37
N ARG A 83 11.30 10.58 13.43
CA ARG A 83 12.05 11.35 14.44
C ARG A 83 11.40 11.24 15.83
N ASP A 84 10.09 11.05 15.89
CA ASP A 84 9.35 10.89 17.15
C ASP A 84 9.19 9.40 17.47
N VAL A 85 10.24 8.84 18.08
CA VAL A 85 10.32 7.41 18.40
C VAL A 85 9.22 6.96 19.36
N GLU A 86 8.82 7.80 20.30
CA GLU A 86 7.77 7.44 21.27
C GLU A 86 6.40 7.38 20.61
N ARG A 87 6.07 8.37 19.78
CA ARG A 87 4.85 8.36 18.98
C ARG A 87 4.83 7.19 18.02
N LEU A 88 5.92 6.94 17.29
CA LEU A 88 6.05 5.82 16.38
C LEU A 88 5.81 4.49 17.11
N ARG A 89 6.45 4.28 18.27
CA ARG A 89 6.26 3.06 19.07
C ARG A 89 4.79 2.85 19.48
N LYS A 90 4.11 3.90 19.95
CA LYS A 90 2.69 3.82 20.32
C LYS A 90 1.81 3.49 19.11
N GLN A 91 2.08 4.12 17.97
CA GLN A 91 1.37 3.85 16.71
C GLN A 91 1.54 2.39 16.28
N LEU A 92 2.77 1.87 16.25
CA LEU A 92 3.06 0.49 15.87
C LEU A 92 2.42 -0.52 16.81
N LEU A 93 2.47 -0.30 18.13
CA LEU A 93 1.81 -1.17 19.11
C LEU A 93 0.29 -1.21 18.91
N ASN A 94 -0.32 -0.06 18.65
CA ASN A 94 -1.75 0.02 18.37
C ASN A 94 -2.10 -0.68 17.06
N MET A 95 -1.27 -0.54 16.02
CA MET A 95 -1.46 -1.20 14.72
C MET A 95 -1.34 -2.73 14.84
N THR A 96 -0.32 -3.23 15.55
CA THR A 96 -0.16 -4.67 15.79
C THR A 96 -1.36 -5.25 16.54
N LYS A 97 -1.82 -4.57 17.59
CA LYS A 97 -3.02 -5.00 18.34
C LYS A 97 -4.28 -4.94 17.49
N ALA A 98 -4.47 -3.85 16.76
CA ALA A 98 -5.67 -3.65 15.99
C ALA A 98 -5.76 -4.64 14.81
N ASN A 99 -4.63 -4.99 14.19
CA ASN A 99 -4.57 -6.07 13.19
C ASN A 99 -4.97 -7.44 13.77
N LEU A 100 -4.62 -7.73 15.02
CA LEU A 100 -5.03 -8.97 15.70
C LEU A 100 -6.53 -8.99 16.05
N THR A 101 -7.20 -7.83 16.14
CA THR A 101 -8.59 -7.73 16.60
C THR A 101 -9.60 -7.32 15.53
N ALA A 102 -9.19 -6.70 14.43
CA ALA A 102 -10.09 -5.99 13.52
C ALA A 102 -10.94 -6.87 12.58
N HIS A 103 -10.64 -8.17 12.46
CA HIS A 103 -11.24 -9.00 11.41
C HIS A 103 -11.73 -10.40 11.84
N GLY A 104 -11.94 -10.65 13.14
CA GLY A 104 -12.41 -11.97 13.59
C GLY A 104 -11.39 -13.07 13.29
N THR A 105 -11.77 -14.11 12.54
CA THR A 105 -10.82 -15.14 12.03
C THR A 105 -9.98 -14.66 10.86
N ASP A 106 -10.44 -13.63 10.15
CA ASP A 106 -9.78 -13.12 8.98
C ASP A 106 -8.68 -12.15 9.39
N GLN A 107 -7.55 -12.10 8.69
CA GLN A 107 -6.41 -11.25 9.07
C GLN A 107 -6.16 -10.16 8.03
N ALA A 108 -5.72 -8.97 8.46
CA ALA A 108 -5.19 -7.97 7.53
C ALA A 108 -3.68 -8.15 7.34
N PHE A 109 -3.25 -8.09 6.09
CA PHE A 109 -1.84 -7.99 5.75
C PHE A 109 -1.41 -6.53 5.90
N PHE A 110 -0.93 -6.19 7.09
CA PHE A 110 -0.49 -4.84 7.43
C PHE A 110 0.98 -4.61 7.10
N ILE A 111 1.28 -3.47 6.48
CA ILE A 111 2.64 -2.97 6.24
C ILE A 111 2.76 -1.48 6.61
N ALA A 112 3.95 -1.07 7.05
CA ALA A 112 4.35 0.32 7.12
C ALA A 112 5.23 0.66 5.90
N MET A 113 4.93 1.74 5.20
CA MET A 113 5.69 2.25 4.07
C MET A 113 6.42 3.54 4.46
N ILE A 114 7.75 3.50 4.40
CA ILE A 114 8.59 4.67 4.65
C ILE A 114 8.84 5.43 3.35
N GLU A 115 8.39 6.67 3.31
CA GLU A 115 8.71 7.62 2.25
C GLU A 115 9.94 8.44 2.64
N HIS A 116 11.07 8.14 2.00
CA HIS A 116 12.37 8.62 2.48
C HIS A 116 13.03 9.70 1.62
N ALA A 117 12.56 9.96 0.38
CA ALA A 117 13.21 10.98 -0.46
C ALA A 117 12.61 12.38 -0.33
N PHE A 118 11.58 12.56 0.51
CA PHE A 118 11.01 13.88 0.84
C PHE A 118 11.41 14.31 2.27
N ASP A 119 12.71 14.44 2.54
CA ASP A 119 13.16 15.21 3.72
C ASP A 119 13.20 16.69 3.34
N THR A 120 12.15 17.43 3.68
CA THR A 120 12.11 18.88 3.49
C THR A 120 13.12 19.59 4.39
N ASP A 121 13.61 18.93 5.44
CA ASP A 121 14.63 19.44 6.34
C ASP A 121 16.03 19.17 5.77
N ARG A 122 16.43 20.06 4.85
CA ARG A 122 17.78 20.06 4.24
C ARG A 122 18.92 20.10 5.26
N LYS A 123 18.67 20.49 6.51
CA LYS A 123 19.69 20.57 7.57
C LYS A 123 19.91 19.24 8.30
N ARG A 124 19.02 18.25 8.14
CA ARG A 124 19.07 16.98 8.88
C ARG A 124 18.71 15.79 7.99
N ARG A 125 19.41 15.68 6.86
CA ARG A 125 19.27 14.55 5.95
C ARG A 125 19.58 13.24 6.67
N TRP A 126 18.64 12.30 6.63
CA TRP A 126 18.85 10.96 7.16
C TRP A 126 19.86 10.19 6.29
N PRO A 127 20.96 9.67 6.86
CA PRO A 127 21.81 8.70 6.16
C PRO A 127 21.00 7.44 5.82
N GLU A 128 21.34 6.80 4.70
CA GLU A 128 20.69 5.55 4.28
C GLU A 128 20.73 4.48 5.39
N GLU A 129 21.87 4.36 6.08
CA GLU A 129 22.03 3.46 7.22
C GLU A 129 21.03 3.74 8.35
N SER A 130 20.70 5.00 8.60
CA SER A 130 19.72 5.36 9.63
C SER A 130 18.30 4.97 9.23
N ILE A 131 17.98 5.03 7.94
CA ILE A 131 16.69 4.58 7.40
C ILE A 131 16.59 3.06 7.53
N LEU A 132 17.62 2.32 7.14
CA LEU A 132 17.68 0.85 7.29
C LEU A 132 17.55 0.42 8.76
N ASN A 133 18.21 1.13 9.69
CA ASN A 133 18.10 0.85 11.12
C ASN A 133 16.70 1.16 11.67
N ALA A 134 16.04 2.19 11.14
CA ALA A 134 14.65 2.49 11.48
C ALA A 134 13.70 1.40 10.98
N GLU A 135 13.88 0.91 9.75
CA GLU A 135 13.13 -0.22 9.19
C GLU A 135 13.24 -1.45 10.08
N LEU A 136 14.47 -1.84 10.45
CA LEU A 136 14.75 -2.94 11.39
C LEU A 136 14.04 -2.74 12.74
N SER A 137 14.09 -1.53 13.28
CA SER A 137 13.46 -1.20 14.57
C SER A 137 11.94 -1.37 14.52
N ILE A 138 11.30 -0.97 13.40
CA ILE A 138 9.88 -1.16 13.18
C ILE A 138 9.55 -2.66 13.04
N GLN A 139 10.39 -3.41 12.34
CA GLN A 139 10.23 -4.86 12.16
C GLN A 139 10.33 -5.64 13.47
N LEU A 140 11.22 -5.24 14.39
CA LEU A 140 11.28 -5.80 15.75
C LEU A 140 9.96 -5.61 16.53
N GLY A 141 9.17 -4.60 16.19
CA GLY A 141 7.82 -4.38 16.71
C GLY A 141 6.75 -5.29 16.11
N GLY A 142 7.12 -6.22 15.22
CA GLY A 142 6.20 -7.14 14.55
C GLY A 142 5.48 -6.55 13.33
N VAL A 143 5.93 -5.38 12.85
CA VAL A 143 5.33 -4.70 11.70
C VAL A 143 6.18 -4.92 10.46
N ARG A 144 5.55 -5.34 9.36
CA ARG A 144 6.23 -5.49 8.07
C ARG A 144 6.50 -4.12 7.47
N VAL A 145 7.67 -3.94 6.87
CA VAL A 145 8.10 -2.63 6.36
C VAL A 145 8.41 -2.69 4.88
N THR A 146 8.12 -1.59 4.19
CA THR A 146 8.58 -1.32 2.85
C THR A 146 8.94 0.16 2.70
N ARG A 147 9.50 0.54 1.56
CA ARG A 147 9.93 1.90 1.29
C ARG A 147 9.58 2.34 -0.11
N CYS A 148 9.46 3.65 -0.32
CA CYS A 148 9.33 4.26 -1.63
C CYS A 148 10.23 5.49 -1.75
N GLY A 149 10.67 5.75 -2.98
CA GLY A 149 11.35 6.99 -3.32
C GLY A 149 10.43 8.21 -3.21
N GLY A 150 11.00 9.40 -3.39
CA GLY A 150 10.26 10.65 -3.32
C GLY A 150 9.31 10.78 -4.50
N ASN A 151 8.06 11.13 -4.23
CA ASN A 151 6.97 11.17 -5.21
C ASN A 151 6.65 9.82 -5.87
N ASP A 152 7.16 8.71 -5.33
CA ASP A 152 6.93 7.35 -5.86
C ASP A 152 5.85 6.58 -5.07
N VAL A 153 5.05 7.30 -4.26
CA VAL A 153 3.98 6.70 -3.45
C VAL A 153 2.99 5.94 -4.34
N ALA A 154 2.47 6.57 -5.41
CA ALA A 154 1.55 5.92 -6.34
C ALA A 154 2.17 4.72 -7.07
N GLY A 155 3.43 4.84 -7.51
CA GLY A 155 4.16 3.75 -8.17
C GLY A 155 4.37 2.57 -7.23
N ARG A 156 4.72 2.85 -5.97
CA ARG A 156 4.86 1.83 -4.94
C ARG A 156 3.54 1.16 -4.61
N LEU A 157 2.46 1.91 -4.46
CA LEU A 157 1.12 1.38 -4.22
C LEU A 157 0.68 0.45 -5.36
N ASP A 158 0.91 0.82 -6.62
CA ASP A 158 0.60 -0.04 -7.78
C ASP A 158 1.44 -1.33 -7.78
N SER A 159 2.74 -1.23 -7.46
CA SER A 159 3.62 -2.38 -7.32
C SER A 159 3.14 -3.35 -6.24
N LEU A 160 2.78 -2.83 -5.06
CA LEU A 160 2.28 -3.62 -3.93
C LEU A 160 0.92 -4.24 -4.22
N TRP A 161 0.02 -3.49 -4.86
CA TRP A 161 -1.27 -4.03 -5.30
C TRP A 161 -1.04 -5.21 -6.23
N LYS A 162 -0.25 -5.05 -7.30
CA LYS A 162 0.06 -6.13 -8.24
C LYS A 162 0.67 -7.34 -7.56
N TRP A 163 1.62 -7.11 -6.65
CA TRP A 163 2.29 -8.16 -5.88
C TRP A 163 1.29 -8.92 -5.00
N SER A 164 0.50 -8.22 -4.19
CA SER A 164 -0.45 -8.81 -3.24
C SER A 164 -1.56 -9.64 -3.91
N GLN A 165 -1.87 -9.33 -5.18
CA GLN A 165 -2.91 -10.02 -5.96
C GLN A 165 -2.39 -11.23 -6.76
N LYS A 166 -1.10 -11.59 -6.63
CA LYS A 166 -0.52 -12.76 -7.31
C LYS A 166 -1.02 -14.06 -6.68
N ARG A 167 -1.29 -15.05 -7.53
CA ARG A 167 -1.61 -16.43 -7.11
C ARG A 167 -0.41 -17.16 -6.51
N THR A 168 0.78 -16.82 -6.99
CA THR A 168 2.05 -17.42 -6.56
C THR A 168 3.06 -16.32 -6.29
N HIS A 169 3.73 -16.40 -5.14
CA HIS A 169 4.86 -15.55 -4.81
C HIS A 169 6.13 -16.31 -5.17
N GLN A 170 6.65 -16.09 -6.38
CA GLN A 170 8.02 -16.50 -6.69
C GLN A 170 8.95 -15.42 -6.14
N LEU A 171 9.83 -15.80 -5.21
CA LEU A 171 10.94 -14.98 -4.72
C LEU A 171 12.13 -14.96 -5.68
N ALA A 172 12.00 -15.61 -6.84
CA ALA A 172 13.05 -15.66 -7.83
C ALA A 172 13.13 -14.33 -8.58
N GLY A 173 14.27 -13.64 -8.46
CA GLY A 173 14.80 -12.82 -9.56
C GLY A 173 15.31 -13.75 -10.66
N GLY A 174 14.43 -14.58 -11.21
CA GLY A 174 14.77 -15.60 -12.19
C GLY A 174 14.71 -15.06 -13.60
N ASP A 175 15.73 -15.41 -14.38
CA ASP A 175 16.04 -15.05 -15.77
C ASP A 175 14.85 -15.03 -16.74
#